data_AF-A0A3D1D3M4-F1
#
_entry.id   AF-A0A3D1D3M4-F1
#
_cell.length_a   1.000
_cell.length_b   1.000
_cell.length_c   1.000
_cell.angle_alpha   90.00
_cell.angle_beta   90.00
_cell.angle_gamma   90.00
#
_symmetry.space_group_name_H-M   'P 1'
#
loop_
_entity.id
_entity.type
_entity.pdbx_description
1 polymer ?
#
loop_
_entity_poly.entity_id
_entity_poly.type
_entity_poly.pdbx_seq_one_letter_code
_entity_poly.pdbx_strand_id
1 'polypeptide(L)'
;MNFNKFLKSIFGDKSKRDMRLIQPLVEKVKEASPEIEKLTNDELRAKSKEIQKYVQDAAKPFKEKIEELRAKIEDTPIDEREPIFNEIDKQDKEMLEALEKALNEVMPTAFAIVKDTARRFAQNADTVVTATDFDRELAANPKNDFITIDGDNAIYHNEWTAGGNKIHWDMVHYDVQLFGGIALHQGKIAEMATGEGKTLVATLPVFLNALTGNGVHMVTVNDYLAKRDSEWMGPLYEFHGLSVDCIDKHQPNSQERRKAYQADITFGTNNEFGFDYLRDNMALSPDDLVQRRHNFAIVDEVDSILIDEARTPLIISGMGEKST
;
A
#
# COMPACT_ATOMS: atom_id res chain seq x y z
N MET A 1 -1.23 -1.33 49.55
CA MET A 1 -1.37 -2.14 48.33
C MET A 1 -1.62 -1.18 47.17
N ASN A 2 -0.72 -1.11 46.20
CA ASN A 2 -0.65 0.01 45.25
C ASN A 2 -1.81 -0.10 44.23
N PHE A 3 -2.73 0.87 44.20
CA PHE A 3 -3.90 0.90 43.31
C PHE A 3 -3.50 0.72 41.83
N ASN A 4 -2.33 1.26 41.44
CA ASN A 4 -1.73 1.03 40.12
C ASN A 4 -1.32 -0.42 39.85
N LYS A 5 -0.86 -1.18 40.87
CA LYS A 5 -0.59 -2.62 40.73
C LYS A 5 -1.88 -3.43 40.63
N PHE A 6 -2.93 -3.04 41.36
CA PHE A 6 -4.25 -3.67 41.28
C PHE A 6 -4.94 -3.41 39.93
N LEU A 7 -4.91 -2.17 39.42
CA LEU A 7 -5.41 -1.82 38.09
C LEU A 7 -4.59 -2.46 36.96
N LYS A 8 -3.25 -2.50 37.04
CA LYS A 8 -2.43 -3.26 36.09
C LYS A 8 -2.69 -4.77 36.15
N SER A 9 -2.98 -5.30 37.34
CA SER A 9 -3.32 -6.72 37.54
C SER A 9 -4.69 -7.09 36.98
N ILE A 10 -5.68 -6.18 37.03
CA ILE A 10 -7.05 -6.44 36.54
C ILE A 10 -7.19 -6.10 35.06
N PHE A 11 -6.58 -5.02 34.60
CA PHE A 11 -6.77 -4.52 33.23
C PHE A 11 -5.58 -4.78 32.30
N GLY A 12 -4.46 -5.33 32.79
CA GLY A 12 -3.22 -5.44 32.01
C GLY A 12 -2.59 -4.08 31.70
N ASP A 13 -1.39 -4.11 31.10
CA ASP A 13 -0.80 -2.94 30.45
C ASP A 13 -1.52 -2.62 29.12
N LYS A 14 -1.21 -1.46 28.53
CA LYS A 14 -1.84 -1.00 27.28
C LYS A 14 -1.66 -2.02 26.15
N SER A 15 -0.46 -2.59 26.00
CA SER A 15 -0.16 -3.61 24.99
C SER A 15 -1.08 -4.82 25.10
N LYS A 16 -1.27 -5.38 26.30
CA LYS A 16 -2.21 -6.50 26.53
C LYS A 16 -3.68 -6.14 26.27
N ARG A 17 -4.07 -4.87 26.37
CA ARG A 17 -5.42 -4.43 25.98
C ARG A 17 -5.53 -4.35 24.47
N ASP A 18 -4.56 -3.74 23.80
CA ASP A 18 -4.53 -3.60 22.35
C ASP A 18 -4.49 -4.97 21.65
N MET A 19 -3.68 -5.91 22.16
CA MET A 19 -3.68 -7.29 21.68
C MET A 19 -5.05 -7.97 21.83
N ARG A 20 -5.77 -7.74 22.94
CA ARG A 20 -7.13 -8.29 23.14
C ARG A 20 -8.16 -7.70 22.18
N LEU A 21 -7.95 -6.48 21.69
CA LEU A 21 -8.81 -5.86 20.67
C LEU A 21 -8.49 -6.40 19.27
N ILE A 22 -7.24 -6.77 19.00
CA ILE A 22 -6.79 -7.31 17.71
C ILE A 22 -7.07 -8.83 17.61
N GLN A 23 -7.01 -9.57 18.72
CA GLN A 23 -7.20 -11.03 18.73
C GLN A 23 -8.46 -11.49 17.97
N PRO A 24 -9.67 -10.90 18.16
CA PRO A 24 -10.86 -11.32 17.42
C PRO A 24 -10.73 -11.10 15.91
N LEU A 25 -9.97 -10.10 15.48
CA LEU A 25 -9.70 -9.84 14.06
C LEU A 25 -8.74 -10.88 13.48
N VAL A 26 -7.73 -11.30 14.25
CA VAL A 26 -6.83 -12.39 13.87
C VAL A 26 -7.59 -13.71 13.75
N GLU A 27 -8.51 -14.00 14.68
CA GLU A 27 -9.36 -15.20 14.57
C GLU A 27 -10.24 -15.16 13.32
N LYS A 28 -10.81 -14.01 12.94
CA LYS A 28 -11.54 -13.88 11.66
C LYS A 28 -10.68 -14.19 10.44
N VAL A 29 -9.41 -13.77 10.43
CA VAL A 29 -8.48 -14.13 9.34
C VAL A 29 -8.31 -15.65 9.28
N LYS A 30 -8.09 -16.29 10.44
CA LYS A 30 -7.92 -17.74 10.55
C LYS A 30 -9.19 -18.51 10.17
N GLU A 31 -10.38 -17.96 10.46
CA GLU A 31 -11.66 -18.52 10.04
C GLU A 31 -11.86 -18.42 8.52
N ALA A 32 -11.32 -17.38 7.86
CA ALA A 32 -11.37 -17.21 6.42
C ALA A 32 -10.34 -18.08 5.66
N SER A 33 -9.18 -18.36 6.26
CA SER A 33 -8.07 -19.09 5.61
C SER A 33 -8.46 -20.42 4.95
N PRO A 34 -9.22 -21.33 5.57
CA PRO A 34 -9.50 -22.64 4.99
C PRO A 34 -10.25 -22.60 3.66
N GLU A 35 -11.12 -21.60 3.45
CA GLU A 35 -11.83 -21.46 2.17
C GLU A 35 -10.94 -20.84 1.10
N ILE A 36 -10.00 -19.96 1.48
CA ILE A 36 -9.01 -19.38 0.58
C ILE A 36 -7.99 -20.43 0.13
N GLU A 37 -7.52 -21.29 1.04
CA GLU A 37 -6.54 -22.34 0.74
C GLU A 37 -7.06 -23.38 -0.28
N LYS A 38 -8.39 -23.56 -0.36
CA LYS A 38 -9.03 -24.48 -1.33
C LYS A 38 -9.08 -23.93 -2.75
N LEU A 39 -8.93 -22.62 -2.94
CA LEU A 39 -9.03 -22.00 -4.26
C LEU A 39 -7.88 -22.46 -5.15
N THR A 40 -8.15 -22.59 -6.44
CA THR A 40 -7.11 -22.64 -7.47
C THR A 40 -6.38 -21.29 -7.55
N ASN A 41 -5.24 -21.23 -8.24
CA ASN A 41 -4.50 -19.97 -8.39
C ASN A 41 -5.34 -18.90 -9.11
N ASP A 42 -6.10 -19.29 -10.15
CA ASP A 42 -7.00 -18.38 -10.86
C ASP A 42 -8.18 -17.93 -10.01
N GLU A 43 -8.79 -18.84 -9.23
CA GLU A 43 -9.86 -18.48 -8.30
C GLU A 43 -9.36 -17.55 -7.19
N LEU A 44 -8.11 -17.70 -6.74
CA LEU A 44 -7.49 -16.82 -5.77
C LEU A 44 -7.34 -15.40 -6.34
N ARG A 45 -6.85 -15.25 -7.58
CA ARG A 45 -6.78 -13.95 -8.28
C ARG A 45 -8.18 -13.35 -8.47
N ALA A 46 -9.15 -14.17 -8.87
CA ALA A 46 -10.53 -13.74 -9.03
C ALA A 46 -11.12 -13.23 -7.70
N LYS A 47 -10.79 -13.89 -6.58
CA LYS A 47 -11.22 -13.45 -5.25
C LYS A 47 -10.62 -12.09 -4.87
N SER A 48 -9.36 -11.84 -5.22
CA SER A 48 -8.73 -10.52 -5.06
C SER A 48 -9.48 -9.45 -5.84
N LYS A 49 -9.85 -9.71 -7.10
CA LYS A 49 -10.63 -8.77 -7.92
C LYS A 49 -12.07 -8.56 -7.40
N GLU A 50 -12.69 -9.59 -6.84
CA GLU A 50 -14.00 -9.49 -6.19
C GLU A 50 -13.96 -8.51 -5.01
N ILE A 51 -13.02 -8.68 -4.07
CA ILE A 51 -12.90 -7.80 -2.90
C ILE A 51 -12.41 -6.40 -3.30
N GLN A 52 -11.55 -6.28 -4.31
CA GLN A 52 -11.15 -5.00 -4.88
C GLN A 52 -12.37 -4.23 -5.39
N LYS A 53 -13.21 -4.89 -6.18
CA LYS A 53 -14.45 -4.31 -6.69
C LYS A 53 -15.40 -3.90 -5.57
N TYR A 54 -15.57 -4.72 -4.55
CA TYR A 54 -16.39 -4.38 -3.38
C TYR A 54 -15.93 -3.08 -2.71
N VAL A 55 -14.62 -2.96 -2.44
CA VAL A 55 -14.03 -1.77 -1.83
C VAL A 55 -14.22 -0.55 -2.72
N GLN A 56 -13.95 -0.66 -4.02
CA GLN A 56 -14.08 0.47 -4.96
C GLN A 56 -15.54 0.90 -5.18
N ASP A 57 -16.47 -0.06 -5.18
CA ASP A 57 -17.90 0.21 -5.32
C ASP A 57 -18.43 1.03 -4.12
N ALA A 58 -17.85 0.89 -2.93
CA ALA A 58 -18.21 1.70 -1.75
C ALA A 58 -17.95 3.20 -1.94
N ALA A 59 -16.99 3.57 -2.80
CA ALA A 59 -16.67 4.98 -3.10
C ALA A 59 -17.48 5.57 -4.26
N LYS A 60 -18.13 4.74 -5.10
CA LYS A 60 -18.76 5.21 -6.35
C LYS A 60 -19.81 6.31 -6.16
N PRO A 61 -20.78 6.21 -5.23
CA PRO A 61 -21.80 7.24 -5.07
C PRO A 61 -21.21 8.61 -4.74
N PHE A 62 -20.15 8.63 -3.93
CA PHE A 62 -19.45 9.85 -3.53
C PHE A 62 -18.64 10.43 -4.68
N LYS A 63 -17.92 9.59 -5.45
CA LYS A 63 -17.17 10.03 -6.64
C LYS A 63 -18.10 10.66 -7.68
N GLU A 64 -19.22 10.01 -7.97
CA GLU A 64 -20.23 10.53 -8.89
C GLU A 64 -20.77 11.88 -8.41
N LYS A 65 -21.01 12.02 -7.09
CA LYS A 65 -21.47 13.29 -6.51
C LYS A 65 -20.43 14.40 -6.58
N ILE A 66 -19.17 14.09 -6.28
CA ILE A 66 -18.05 15.04 -6.35
C ILE A 66 -17.87 15.54 -7.79
N GLU A 67 -17.92 14.65 -8.78
CA GLU A 67 -17.82 15.03 -10.19
C GLU A 67 -19.02 15.90 -10.63
N GLU A 68 -20.25 15.59 -10.18
CA GLU A 68 -21.43 16.44 -10.41
C GLU A 68 -21.25 17.84 -9.81
N LEU A 69 -20.67 17.93 -8.61
CA LEU A 69 -20.41 19.21 -7.94
C LEU A 69 -19.30 19.99 -8.64
N ARG A 70 -18.21 19.33 -9.05
CA ARG A 70 -17.09 19.95 -9.78
C ARG A 70 -17.52 20.52 -11.13
N ALA A 71 -18.35 19.79 -11.87
CA ALA A 71 -18.87 20.27 -13.15
C ALA A 71 -19.68 21.57 -13.00
N LYS A 72 -20.33 21.80 -11.86
CA LYS A 72 -21.06 23.05 -11.60
C LYS A 72 -20.14 24.23 -11.33
N ILE A 73 -18.90 24.00 -10.91
CA ILE A 73 -17.98 25.07 -10.50
C ILE A 73 -17.65 25.99 -11.67
N GLU A 74 -17.47 25.45 -12.88
CA GLU A 74 -17.09 26.23 -14.06
C GLU A 74 -18.11 27.35 -14.34
N ASP A 75 -19.40 27.03 -14.24
CA ASP A 75 -20.51 27.94 -14.51
C ASP A 75 -20.96 28.76 -13.28
N THR A 76 -20.45 28.46 -12.08
CA THR A 76 -20.83 29.15 -10.84
C THR A 76 -19.97 30.40 -10.61
N PRO A 77 -20.55 31.58 -10.33
CA PRO A 77 -19.82 32.77 -9.92
C PRO A 77 -18.89 32.51 -8.74
N ILE A 78 -17.69 33.11 -8.72
CA ILE A 78 -16.65 32.79 -7.73
C ILE A 78 -17.14 32.94 -6.28
N ASP A 79 -17.95 33.96 -6.02
CA ASP A 79 -18.57 34.28 -4.73
C ASP A 79 -19.64 33.26 -4.29
N GLU A 80 -20.13 32.42 -5.20
CA GLU A 80 -21.12 31.38 -4.95
C GLU A 80 -20.52 29.96 -4.94
N ARG A 81 -19.20 29.82 -5.14
CA ARG A 81 -18.52 28.51 -5.18
C ARG A 81 -18.27 27.90 -3.79
N GLU A 82 -18.19 28.71 -2.75
CA GLU A 82 -17.85 28.25 -1.39
C GLU A 82 -18.74 27.09 -0.89
N PRO A 83 -20.08 27.14 -1.02
CA PRO A 83 -20.94 26.03 -0.61
C PRO A 83 -20.69 24.74 -1.41
N ILE A 84 -20.30 24.85 -2.68
CA ILE A 84 -19.99 23.69 -3.53
C ILE A 84 -18.71 23.01 -3.04
N PHE A 85 -17.66 23.79 -2.74
CA PHE A 85 -16.42 23.26 -2.18
C PHE A 85 -16.65 22.59 -0.82
N ASN A 86 -17.43 23.21 0.06
CA ASN A 86 -17.79 22.63 1.36
C ASN A 86 -18.52 21.28 1.22
N GLU A 87 -19.41 21.15 0.23
CA GLU A 87 -20.08 19.87 -0.03
C GLU A 87 -19.11 18.85 -0.64
N ILE A 88 -18.19 19.25 -1.53
CA ILE A 88 -17.14 18.35 -2.05
C ILE A 88 -16.29 17.79 -0.90
N ASP A 89 -15.82 18.65 0.01
CA ASP A 89 -15.02 18.22 1.16
C ASP A 89 -15.78 17.25 2.07
N LYS A 90 -17.09 17.48 2.25
CA LYS A 90 -17.97 16.58 2.99
C LYS A 90 -18.11 15.22 2.29
N GLN A 91 -18.39 15.21 0.99
CA GLN A 91 -18.49 13.97 0.21
C GLN A 91 -17.16 13.20 0.20
N ASP A 92 -16.04 13.90 0.13
CA ASP A 92 -14.70 13.32 0.23
C ASP A 92 -14.48 12.62 1.58
N LYS A 93 -14.89 13.26 2.68
CA LYS A 93 -14.79 12.66 4.01
C LYS A 93 -15.67 11.42 4.14
N GLU A 94 -16.93 11.51 3.73
CA GLU A 94 -17.88 10.38 3.79
C GLU A 94 -17.41 9.21 2.90
N MET A 95 -16.78 9.51 1.75
CA MET A 95 -16.14 8.51 0.90
C MET A 95 -15.01 7.76 1.62
N LEU A 96 -14.14 8.47 2.33
CA LEU A 96 -13.04 7.86 3.07
C LEU A 96 -13.54 6.97 4.21
N GLU A 97 -14.60 7.40 4.92
CA GLU A 97 -15.25 6.58 5.95
C GLU A 97 -15.90 5.31 5.36
N ALA A 98 -16.52 5.42 4.18
CA ALA A 98 -17.10 4.27 3.46
C ALA A 98 -16.01 3.28 2.99
N LEU A 99 -14.89 3.79 2.48
CA LEU A 99 -13.73 2.99 2.10
C LEU A 99 -13.12 2.28 3.31
N GLU A 100 -12.90 2.98 4.42
CA GLU A 100 -12.37 2.39 5.66
C GLU A 100 -13.28 1.26 6.17
N LYS A 101 -14.60 1.47 6.13
CA LYS A 101 -15.57 0.43 6.49
C LYS A 101 -15.44 -0.80 5.57
N ALA A 102 -15.41 -0.59 4.26
CA ALA A 102 -15.29 -1.67 3.29
C ALA A 102 -13.97 -2.44 3.43
N LEU A 103 -12.86 -1.72 3.66
CA LEU A 103 -11.55 -2.32 3.94
C LEU A 103 -11.59 -3.20 5.19
N ASN A 104 -12.15 -2.70 6.29
CA ASN A 104 -12.28 -3.48 7.53
C ASN A 104 -13.15 -4.74 7.36
N GLU A 105 -14.18 -4.69 6.51
CA GLU A 105 -15.04 -5.84 6.20
C GLU A 105 -14.29 -6.91 5.38
N VAL A 106 -13.50 -6.52 4.37
CA VAL A 106 -12.75 -7.47 3.54
C VAL A 106 -11.39 -7.86 4.10
N MET A 107 -10.88 -7.15 5.11
CA MET A 107 -9.55 -7.36 5.70
C MET A 107 -9.25 -8.83 6.08
N PRO A 108 -10.17 -9.60 6.70
CA PRO A 108 -9.91 -11.00 7.02
C PRO A 108 -9.62 -11.85 5.77
N THR A 109 -10.41 -11.64 4.71
CA THR A 109 -10.24 -12.30 3.41
C THR A 109 -8.96 -11.83 2.71
N ALA A 110 -8.69 -10.52 2.68
CA ALA A 110 -7.50 -9.95 2.06
C ALA A 110 -6.20 -10.49 2.70
N PHE A 111 -6.16 -10.57 4.03
CA PHE A 111 -5.00 -11.08 4.76
C PHE A 111 -4.83 -12.59 4.53
N ALA A 112 -5.92 -13.34 4.48
CA ALA A 112 -5.88 -14.76 4.13
C ALA A 112 -5.36 -14.99 2.71
N ILE A 113 -5.75 -14.16 1.73
CA ILE A 113 -5.23 -14.20 0.35
C ILE A 113 -3.72 -13.98 0.31
N VAL A 114 -3.22 -12.93 0.97
CA VAL A 114 -1.78 -12.62 0.99
C VAL A 114 -0.99 -13.75 1.65
N LYS A 115 -1.47 -14.26 2.80
CA LYS A 115 -0.85 -15.39 3.50
C LYS A 115 -0.82 -16.65 2.64
N ASP A 116 -1.91 -16.95 1.92
CA ASP A 116 -1.98 -18.12 1.05
C ASP A 116 -1.11 -17.96 -0.21
N THR A 117 -1.01 -16.75 -0.76
CA THR A 117 -0.11 -16.44 -1.88
C THR A 117 1.34 -16.66 -1.48
N ALA A 118 1.75 -16.14 -0.32
CA ALA A 118 3.08 -16.36 0.25
C ALA A 118 3.37 -17.85 0.46
N ARG A 119 2.39 -18.61 0.98
CA ARG A 119 2.46 -20.08 1.11
C ARG A 119 2.65 -20.77 -0.24
N ARG A 120 1.92 -20.38 -1.27
CA ARG A 120 2.03 -20.98 -2.62
C ARG A 120 3.41 -20.75 -3.22
N PHE A 121 3.95 -19.54 -3.11
CA PHE A 121 5.32 -19.25 -3.59
C PHE A 121 6.37 -20.05 -2.81
N ALA A 122 6.20 -20.21 -1.49
CA ALA A 122 7.14 -20.99 -0.68
C ALA A 122 7.09 -22.50 -0.99
N GLN A 123 5.92 -23.03 -1.34
CA GLN A 123 5.72 -24.48 -1.52
C GLN A 123 5.87 -24.97 -2.96
N ASN A 124 5.85 -24.07 -3.94
CA ASN A 124 5.91 -24.41 -5.36
C ASN A 124 7.01 -23.60 -6.05
N ALA A 125 7.83 -24.26 -6.86
CA ALA A 125 8.80 -23.57 -7.71
C ALA A 125 8.12 -22.58 -8.68
N ASP A 126 6.96 -22.99 -9.20
CA ASP A 126 6.18 -22.26 -10.18
C ASP A 126 4.70 -22.20 -9.75
N THR A 127 4.10 -21.02 -9.81
CA THR A 127 2.67 -20.78 -9.60
C THR A 127 2.05 -20.37 -10.94
N VAL A 128 1.31 -21.29 -11.56
CA VAL A 128 0.72 -21.09 -12.89
C VAL A 128 -0.70 -20.54 -12.79
N VAL A 129 -1.01 -19.54 -13.61
CA VAL A 129 -2.33 -18.90 -13.76
C VAL A 129 -2.62 -18.61 -15.23
N THR A 130 -3.88 -18.36 -15.55
CA THR A 130 -4.26 -17.82 -16.87
C THR A 130 -3.68 -16.42 -17.04
N ALA A 131 -2.95 -16.20 -18.13
CA ALA A 131 -2.28 -14.93 -18.42
C ALA A 131 -3.30 -13.82 -18.74
N THR A 132 -3.19 -12.71 -18.03
CA THR A 132 -3.84 -11.44 -18.32
C THR A 132 -2.93 -10.54 -19.16
N ASP A 133 -3.47 -9.44 -19.71
CA ASP A 133 -2.65 -8.45 -20.42
C ASP A 133 -1.59 -7.84 -19.50
N PHE A 134 -1.93 -7.62 -18.23
CA PHE A 134 -0.99 -7.12 -17.21
C PHE A 134 0.19 -8.08 -17.01
N ASP A 135 -0.05 -9.39 -16.97
CA ASP A 135 1.01 -10.39 -16.85
C ASP A 135 1.95 -10.37 -18.05
N ARG A 136 1.39 -10.18 -19.26
CA ARG A 136 2.16 -10.08 -20.50
C ARG A 136 3.00 -8.80 -20.52
N GLU A 137 2.48 -7.69 -20.03
CA GLU A 137 3.23 -6.43 -19.87
C GLU A 137 4.38 -6.59 -18.87
N LEU A 138 4.14 -7.23 -17.73
CA LEU A 138 5.18 -7.52 -16.74
C LEU A 138 6.28 -8.40 -17.34
N ALA A 139 5.92 -9.49 -18.01
CA ALA A 139 6.88 -10.42 -18.61
C ALA A 139 7.64 -9.84 -19.83
N ALA A 140 7.11 -8.79 -20.46
CA ALA A 140 7.81 -8.08 -21.54
C ALA A 140 9.02 -7.30 -21.04
N ASN A 141 9.08 -6.96 -19.75
CA ASN A 141 10.24 -6.34 -19.14
C ASN A 141 11.27 -7.42 -18.74
N PRO A 142 12.46 -7.50 -19.38
CA PRO A 142 13.44 -8.54 -19.09
C PRO A 142 14.04 -8.47 -17.68
N LYS A 143 13.80 -7.37 -16.94
CA LYS A 143 14.17 -7.27 -15.52
C LYS A 143 13.21 -8.03 -14.59
N ASN A 144 12.00 -8.32 -15.04
CA ASN A 144 10.98 -9.03 -14.28
C ASN A 144 11.17 -10.54 -14.43
N ASP A 145 12.27 -11.05 -13.88
CA ASP A 145 12.64 -12.47 -13.96
C ASP A 145 11.84 -13.38 -13.01
N PHE A 146 10.84 -12.83 -12.32
CA PHE A 146 9.87 -13.55 -11.51
C PHE A 146 8.69 -14.12 -12.32
N ILE A 147 8.52 -13.73 -13.59
CA ILE A 147 7.38 -14.13 -14.41
C ILE A 147 7.78 -14.49 -15.84
N THR A 148 7.19 -15.56 -16.37
CA THR A 148 7.27 -15.92 -17.79
C THR A 148 5.90 -16.22 -18.37
N ILE A 149 5.77 -16.12 -19.69
CA ILE A 149 4.54 -16.42 -20.44
C ILE A 149 4.78 -17.67 -21.30
N ASP A 150 3.92 -18.67 -21.13
CA ASP A 150 3.87 -19.88 -21.96
C ASP A 150 2.45 -20.05 -22.53
N GLY A 151 2.28 -19.67 -23.80
CA GLY A 151 0.97 -19.63 -24.47
C GLY A 151 -0.03 -18.72 -23.77
N ASP A 152 -1.07 -19.35 -23.19
CA ASP A 152 -2.14 -18.69 -22.46
C ASP A 152 -1.89 -18.63 -20.94
N ASN A 153 -0.75 -19.14 -20.47
CA ASN A 153 -0.41 -19.18 -19.05
C ASN A 153 0.66 -18.14 -18.69
N ALA A 154 0.51 -17.56 -17.51
CA ALA A 154 1.56 -16.84 -16.81
C ALA A 154 2.12 -17.73 -15.69
N ILE A 155 3.43 -17.83 -15.62
CA ILE A 155 4.16 -18.66 -14.66
C ILE A 155 4.92 -17.73 -13.73
N TYR A 156 4.49 -17.65 -12.47
CA TYR A 156 5.19 -16.91 -11.43
C TYR A 156 6.20 -17.83 -10.73
N HIS A 157 7.47 -17.50 -10.86
CA HIS A 157 8.58 -18.24 -10.25
C HIS A 157 8.75 -17.87 -8.79
N ASN A 158 9.22 -18.80 -7.97
CA ASN A 158 9.52 -18.53 -6.57
C ASN A 158 10.95 -18.01 -6.32
N GLU A 159 11.73 -17.75 -7.38
CA GLU A 159 13.06 -17.18 -7.27
C GLU A 159 13.27 -16.07 -8.31
N TRP A 160 13.66 -14.87 -7.86
CA TRP A 160 13.85 -13.71 -8.73
C TRP A 160 14.91 -12.75 -8.21
N THR A 161 15.31 -11.81 -9.04
CA THR A 161 16.33 -10.82 -8.69
C THR A 161 15.70 -9.66 -7.93
N ALA A 162 16.22 -9.37 -6.74
CA ALA A 162 15.87 -8.18 -5.97
C ALA A 162 17.10 -7.58 -5.30
N GLY A 163 17.27 -6.26 -5.42
CA GLY A 163 18.46 -5.56 -4.93
C GLY A 163 19.77 -6.09 -5.53
N GLY A 164 19.70 -6.62 -6.76
CA GLY A 164 20.84 -7.19 -7.48
C GLY A 164 21.24 -8.62 -7.11
N ASN A 165 20.49 -9.29 -6.23
CA ASN A 165 20.76 -10.68 -5.83
C ASN A 165 19.56 -11.58 -6.18
N LYS A 166 19.82 -12.84 -6.52
CA LYS A 166 18.75 -13.85 -6.60
C LYS A 166 18.24 -14.16 -5.20
N ILE A 167 16.94 -13.98 -5.00
CA ILE A 167 16.24 -14.29 -3.75
C ILE A 167 15.25 -15.41 -4.05
N HIS A 168 15.30 -16.44 -3.20
CA HIS A 168 14.30 -17.50 -3.17
C HIS A 168 13.22 -17.16 -2.14
N TRP A 169 11.96 -17.21 -2.54
CA TRP A 169 10.83 -17.01 -1.65
C TRP A 169 10.57 -18.26 -0.83
N ASP A 170 10.92 -18.23 0.45
CA ASP A 170 10.66 -19.30 1.43
C ASP A 170 9.99 -18.73 2.70
N MET A 171 9.00 -17.86 2.49
CA MET A 171 8.35 -17.11 3.56
C MET A 171 6.85 -17.41 3.62
N VAL A 172 6.35 -17.66 4.83
CA VAL A 172 4.92 -17.83 5.13
C VAL A 172 4.60 -17.04 6.39
N HIS A 173 3.49 -16.30 6.40
CA HIS A 173 3.12 -15.50 7.56
C HIS A 173 2.80 -16.36 8.78
N TYR A 174 3.40 -16.03 9.92
CA TYR A 174 3.01 -16.53 11.23
C TYR A 174 1.77 -15.78 11.77
N ASP A 175 1.02 -16.41 12.66
CA ASP A 175 -0.17 -15.79 13.26
C ASP A 175 0.16 -14.50 14.03
N VAL A 176 1.35 -14.42 14.64
CA VAL A 176 1.83 -13.19 15.31
C VAL A 176 2.03 -12.03 14.34
N GLN A 177 2.38 -12.31 13.08
CA GLN A 177 2.55 -11.29 12.05
C GLN A 177 1.21 -10.69 11.61
N LEU A 178 0.10 -11.42 11.75
CA LEU A 178 -1.25 -10.89 11.52
C LEU A 178 -1.57 -9.76 12.49
N PHE A 179 -1.10 -9.82 13.75
CA PHE A 179 -1.26 -8.72 14.70
C PHE A 179 -0.57 -7.45 14.21
N GLY A 180 0.66 -7.58 13.72
CA GLY A 180 1.42 -6.47 13.15
C GLY A 180 0.71 -5.85 11.96
N GLY A 181 0.24 -6.67 11.02
CA GLY A 181 -0.50 -6.21 9.84
C GLY A 181 -1.79 -5.47 10.20
N ILE A 182 -2.56 -5.98 11.17
CA ILE A 182 -3.80 -5.34 11.64
C ILE A 182 -3.48 -4.02 12.36
N ALA A 183 -2.44 -3.99 13.19
CA ALA A 183 -2.01 -2.77 13.87
C ALA A 183 -1.62 -1.67 12.87
N LEU A 184 -0.85 -2.02 11.85
CA LEU A 184 -0.46 -1.09 10.77
C LEU A 184 -1.67 -0.59 9.98
N HIS A 185 -2.63 -1.46 9.63
CA HIS A 185 -3.88 -1.05 8.98
C HIS A 185 -4.68 -0.06 9.84
N GLN A 186 -4.69 -0.23 11.16
CA GLN A 186 -5.33 0.68 12.11
C GLN A 186 -4.56 1.99 12.35
N GLY A 187 -3.51 2.28 11.57
CA GLY A 187 -2.69 3.48 11.72
C GLY A 187 -1.83 3.51 12.98
N LYS A 188 -1.49 2.33 13.54
CA LYS A 188 -0.65 2.21 14.74
C LYS A 188 0.77 1.78 14.37
N ILE A 189 1.69 2.00 15.31
CA ILE A 189 3.06 1.47 15.22
C ILE A 189 3.05 0.02 15.69
N ALA A 190 3.53 -0.89 14.83
CA ALA A 190 3.79 -2.27 15.19
C ALA A 190 5.26 -2.45 15.59
N GLU A 191 5.55 -2.48 16.89
CA GLU A 191 6.89 -2.78 17.40
C GLU A 191 7.19 -4.28 17.26
N MET A 192 8.19 -4.61 16.45
CA MET A 192 8.61 -5.99 16.17
C MET A 192 10.13 -6.08 16.26
N ALA A 193 10.63 -7.15 16.88
CA ALA A 193 12.07 -7.38 16.97
C ALA A 193 12.67 -7.62 15.57
N THR A 194 13.96 -7.31 15.42
CA THR A 194 14.69 -7.61 14.18
C THR A 194 14.65 -9.10 13.90
N GLY A 195 14.29 -9.48 12.68
CA GLY A 195 14.13 -10.88 12.27
C GLY A 195 12.70 -11.41 12.36
N GLU A 196 11.75 -10.67 12.95
CA GLU A 196 10.32 -11.07 13.02
C GLU A 196 9.55 -10.88 11.69
N GLY A 197 10.26 -10.52 10.61
CA GLY A 197 9.69 -10.38 9.27
C GLY A 197 8.86 -9.12 9.05
N LYS A 198 9.34 -7.95 9.52
CA LYS A 198 8.69 -6.62 9.31
C LYS A 198 8.27 -6.40 7.85
N THR A 199 9.18 -6.69 6.90
CA THR A 199 8.92 -6.54 5.45
C THR A 199 7.76 -7.42 4.99
N LEU A 200 7.72 -8.69 5.42
CA LEU A 200 6.63 -9.61 5.10
C LEU A 200 5.31 -9.16 5.77
N VAL A 201 5.35 -8.68 7.01
CA VAL A 201 4.18 -8.17 7.73
C VAL A 201 3.52 -7.00 7.00
N ALA A 202 4.32 -6.08 6.46
CA ALA A 202 3.83 -4.92 5.71
C ALA A 202 3.03 -5.32 4.46
N THR A 203 3.27 -6.50 3.88
CA THR A 203 2.50 -6.97 2.71
C THR A 203 1.00 -7.06 2.96
N LEU A 204 0.59 -7.40 4.17
CA LEU A 204 -0.82 -7.54 4.56
C LEU A 204 -1.60 -6.22 4.45
N PRO A 205 -1.25 -5.15 5.19
CA PRO A 205 -1.92 -3.85 5.08
C PRO A 205 -1.66 -3.16 3.74
N VAL A 206 -0.49 -3.34 3.11
CA VAL A 206 -0.23 -2.74 1.79
C VAL A 206 -1.21 -3.27 0.76
N PHE A 207 -1.35 -4.60 0.65
CA PHE A 207 -2.29 -5.22 -0.27
C PHE A 207 -3.71 -4.75 -0.01
N LEU A 208 -4.15 -4.78 1.26
CA LEU A 208 -5.49 -4.34 1.67
C LEU A 208 -5.79 -2.90 1.25
N ASN A 209 -4.92 -1.94 1.62
CA ASN A 209 -5.17 -0.52 1.34
C ASN A 209 -5.01 -0.18 -0.15
N ALA A 210 -4.21 -0.95 -0.90
CA ALA A 210 -4.09 -0.81 -2.36
C ALA A 210 -5.40 -1.16 -3.09
N LEU A 211 -6.30 -1.96 -2.50
CA LEU A 211 -7.60 -2.30 -3.10
C LEU A 211 -8.47 -1.08 -3.42
N THR A 212 -8.24 0.04 -2.70
CA THR A 212 -8.95 1.31 -2.96
C THR A 212 -8.64 1.92 -4.32
N GLY A 213 -7.47 1.62 -4.92
CA GLY A 213 -6.94 2.30 -6.10
C GLY A 213 -6.44 3.73 -5.82
N ASN A 214 -6.47 4.18 -4.56
CA ASN A 214 -6.02 5.52 -4.17
C ASN A 214 -4.52 5.57 -3.86
N GLY A 215 -3.87 4.41 -3.77
CA GLY A 215 -2.43 4.30 -3.57
C GLY A 215 -1.94 3.98 -2.17
N VAL A 216 -0.79 3.33 -2.11
CA VAL A 216 -0.05 3.08 -0.87
C VAL A 216 1.41 3.51 -1.05
N HIS A 217 1.93 4.31 -0.13
CA HIS A 217 3.34 4.68 -0.08
C HIS A 217 4.08 3.80 0.94
N MET A 218 5.07 3.04 0.47
CA MET A 218 6.02 2.32 1.31
C MET A 218 7.28 3.16 1.48
N VAL A 219 7.44 3.76 2.65
CA VAL A 219 8.55 4.67 2.96
C VAL A 219 9.65 3.89 3.67
N THR A 220 10.87 3.95 3.13
CA THR A 220 12.07 3.33 3.72
C THR A 220 13.14 4.38 3.99
N VAL A 221 14.17 4.00 4.75
CA VAL A 221 15.27 4.89 5.16
C VAL A 221 16.30 5.17 4.06
N ASN A 222 16.40 4.32 3.03
CA ASN A 222 17.36 4.54 1.93
C ASN A 222 16.90 3.92 0.61
N ASP A 223 17.50 4.39 -0.48
CA ASP A 223 17.10 4.05 -1.85
C ASP A 223 17.35 2.57 -2.18
N TYR A 224 18.41 1.97 -1.63
CA TYR A 224 18.69 0.54 -1.79
C TYR A 224 17.56 -0.31 -1.20
N LEU A 225 17.11 -0.02 0.03
CA LEU A 225 16.01 -0.73 0.66
C LEU A 225 14.70 -0.51 -0.10
N ALA A 226 14.39 0.72 -0.52
CA ALA A 226 13.22 1.02 -1.34
C ALA A 226 13.19 0.16 -2.62
N LYS A 227 14.32 0.13 -3.36
CA LYS A 227 14.45 -0.64 -4.61
C LYS A 227 14.36 -2.13 -4.35
N ARG A 228 15.15 -2.64 -3.40
CA ARG A 228 15.17 -4.06 -3.03
C ARG A 228 13.79 -4.54 -2.60
N ASP A 229 13.12 -3.83 -1.72
CA ASP A 229 11.84 -4.27 -1.17
C ASP A 229 10.70 -4.15 -2.18
N SER A 230 10.75 -3.16 -3.08
CA SER A 230 9.84 -3.09 -4.23
C SER A 230 9.97 -4.30 -5.16
N GLU A 231 11.21 -4.76 -5.40
CA GLU A 231 11.50 -5.91 -6.26
C GLU A 231 11.22 -7.23 -5.54
N TRP A 232 11.46 -7.27 -4.23
CA TRP A 232 11.29 -8.48 -3.43
C TRP A 232 9.83 -8.73 -3.09
N MET A 233 9.06 -7.73 -2.69
CA MET A 233 7.64 -7.92 -2.35
C MET A 233 6.71 -7.69 -3.55
N GLY A 234 7.18 -7.00 -4.59
CA GLY A 234 6.43 -6.66 -5.80
C GLY A 234 5.65 -7.83 -6.42
N PRO A 235 6.29 -8.97 -6.70
CA PRO A 235 5.65 -10.11 -7.36
C PRO A 235 4.44 -10.66 -6.60
N LEU A 236 4.41 -10.53 -5.26
CA LEU A 236 3.27 -10.93 -4.44
C LEU A 236 2.02 -10.08 -4.76
N TYR A 237 2.17 -8.78 -4.99
CA TYR A 237 1.07 -7.89 -5.34
C TYR A 237 0.72 -7.97 -6.81
N GLU A 238 1.72 -8.07 -7.67
CA GLU A 238 1.59 -8.16 -9.13
C GLU A 238 0.88 -9.44 -9.55
N PHE A 239 1.07 -10.55 -8.80
CA PHE A 239 0.27 -11.76 -8.95
C PHE A 239 -1.24 -11.48 -8.86
N HIS A 240 -1.67 -10.53 -8.03
CA HIS A 240 -3.08 -10.14 -7.89
C HIS A 240 -3.50 -8.99 -8.84
N GLY A 241 -2.62 -8.62 -9.77
CA GLY A 241 -2.86 -7.55 -10.73
C GLY A 241 -2.87 -6.17 -10.09
N LEU A 242 -2.02 -5.95 -9.08
CA LEU A 242 -1.69 -4.64 -8.52
C LEU A 242 -0.31 -4.23 -9.01
N SER A 243 -0.19 -3.00 -9.48
CA SER A 243 1.06 -2.44 -9.99
C SER A 243 1.96 -1.92 -8.86
N VAL A 244 3.27 -2.13 -9.01
CA VAL A 244 4.29 -1.75 -8.02
C VAL A 244 5.41 -0.99 -8.72
N ASP A 245 5.85 0.12 -8.14
CA ASP A 245 7.05 0.82 -8.63
C ASP A 245 7.80 1.50 -7.48
N CYS A 246 9.02 1.96 -7.75
CA CYS A 246 9.87 2.67 -6.81
C CYS A 246 10.34 4.00 -7.41
N ILE A 247 9.99 5.11 -6.75
CA ILE A 247 10.30 6.46 -7.24
C ILE A 247 11.81 6.74 -7.32
N ASP A 248 12.61 6.11 -6.45
CA ASP A 248 14.08 6.22 -6.45
C ASP A 248 14.75 5.56 -7.67
N LYS A 249 13.99 4.87 -8.55
CA LYS A 249 14.46 4.35 -9.84
C LYS A 249 14.41 5.41 -10.95
N HIS A 250 13.67 6.49 -10.75
CA HIS A 250 13.30 7.43 -11.79
C HIS A 250 13.78 8.84 -11.50
N GLN A 251 14.15 9.57 -12.56
CA GLN A 251 14.52 10.97 -12.42
C GLN A 251 13.33 11.80 -11.92
N PRO A 252 13.53 12.75 -11.00
CA PRO A 252 12.44 13.61 -10.58
C PRO A 252 11.77 14.40 -11.72
N ASN A 253 10.48 14.70 -11.56
CA ASN A 253 9.64 15.39 -12.56
C ASN A 253 9.55 14.71 -13.94
N SER A 254 10.05 13.47 -14.08
CA SER A 254 9.94 12.70 -15.31
C SER A 254 8.57 12.05 -15.47
N GLN A 255 8.27 11.59 -16.69
CA GLN A 255 7.04 10.84 -16.96
C GLN A 255 7.04 9.50 -16.20
N GLU A 256 8.21 8.87 -16.08
CA GLU A 256 8.41 7.64 -15.34
C GLU A 256 8.14 7.84 -13.84
N ARG A 257 8.56 8.97 -13.28
CA ARG A 257 8.25 9.34 -11.88
C ARG A 257 6.75 9.45 -11.65
N ARG A 258 6.03 10.10 -12.58
CA ARG A 258 4.56 10.21 -12.53
C ARG A 258 3.89 8.85 -12.64
N LYS A 259 4.38 7.97 -13.54
CA LYS A 259 3.90 6.58 -13.66
C LYS A 259 4.12 5.80 -12.36
N ALA A 260 5.26 5.98 -11.69
CA ALA A 260 5.55 5.32 -10.42
C ALA A 260 4.56 5.71 -9.30
N TYR A 261 4.12 6.97 -9.26
CA TYR A 261 3.06 7.42 -8.34
C TYR A 261 1.65 6.95 -8.74
N GLN A 262 1.44 6.63 -10.02
CA GLN A 262 0.18 6.07 -10.52
C GLN A 262 0.04 4.57 -10.26
N ALA A 263 1.14 3.87 -9.94
CA ALA A 263 1.10 2.48 -9.51
C ALA A 263 0.19 2.30 -8.28
N ASP A 264 -0.35 1.11 -8.04
CA ASP A 264 -1.16 0.84 -6.84
C ASP A 264 -0.32 0.98 -5.56
N ILE A 265 0.95 0.60 -5.63
CA ILE A 265 1.91 0.64 -4.53
C ILE A 265 3.19 1.34 -5.02
N THR A 266 3.60 2.37 -4.28
CA THR A 266 4.79 3.17 -4.59
C THR A 266 5.78 3.05 -3.43
N PHE A 267 6.95 2.48 -3.69
CA PHE A 267 8.08 2.47 -2.76
C PHE A 267 8.93 3.73 -2.93
N GLY A 268 9.50 4.22 -1.84
CA GLY A 268 10.52 5.26 -1.93
C GLY A 268 11.11 5.68 -0.60
N THR A 269 12.04 6.62 -0.66
CA THR A 269 12.58 7.28 0.54
C THR A 269 11.72 8.46 0.98
N ASN A 270 11.75 8.77 2.28
CA ASN A 270 11.06 9.94 2.85
C ASN A 270 11.48 11.25 2.15
N ASN A 271 12.76 11.40 1.83
CA ASN A 271 13.31 12.55 1.14
C ASN A 271 12.69 12.71 -0.25
N GLU A 272 12.65 11.63 -1.04
CA GLU A 272 12.09 11.68 -2.39
C GLU A 272 10.58 12.00 -2.37
N PHE A 273 9.79 11.38 -1.48
CA PHE A 273 8.38 11.73 -1.30
C PHE A 273 8.19 13.19 -0.88
N GLY A 274 9.00 13.69 0.06
CA GLY A 274 8.88 15.06 0.56
C GLY A 274 9.32 16.11 -0.47
N PHE A 275 10.40 15.87 -1.21
CA PHE A 275 10.84 16.78 -2.26
C PHE A 275 9.90 16.80 -3.45
N ASP A 276 9.29 15.68 -3.83
CA ASP A 276 8.23 15.68 -4.85
C ASP A 276 7.02 16.48 -4.41
N TYR A 277 6.59 16.34 -3.16
CA TYR A 277 5.52 17.17 -2.63
C TYR A 277 5.86 18.67 -2.70
N LEU A 278 7.08 19.06 -2.33
CA LEU A 278 7.52 20.46 -2.41
C LEU A 278 7.57 20.95 -3.87
N ARG A 279 8.06 20.13 -4.81
CA ARG A 279 8.11 20.45 -6.24
C ARG A 279 6.71 20.60 -6.84
N ASP A 280 5.80 19.71 -6.50
CA ASP A 280 4.40 19.76 -6.93
C ASP A 280 3.71 21.05 -6.47
N ASN A 281 4.02 21.55 -5.26
CA ASN A 281 3.50 22.82 -4.77
C ASN A 281 4.17 24.06 -5.39
N MET A 282 5.18 23.87 -6.24
CA MET A 282 5.80 24.94 -7.05
C MET A 282 5.50 24.77 -8.56
N ALA A 283 4.73 23.76 -8.94
CA ALA A 283 4.36 23.50 -10.33
C ALA A 283 3.51 24.64 -10.90
N LEU A 284 3.73 24.96 -12.18
CA LEU A 284 2.98 26.02 -12.88
C LEU A 284 1.67 25.48 -13.48
N SER A 285 1.61 24.18 -13.77
CA SER A 285 0.46 23.51 -14.36
C SER A 285 0.12 22.23 -13.59
N PRO A 286 -1.17 21.84 -13.50
CA PRO A 286 -1.56 20.53 -12.98
C PRO A 286 -0.91 19.34 -13.70
N ASP A 287 -0.59 19.49 -14.99
CA ASP A 287 0.06 18.44 -15.78
C ASP A 287 1.52 18.18 -15.37
N ASP A 288 2.12 19.11 -14.63
CA ASP A 288 3.50 18.99 -14.13
C ASP A 288 3.56 18.20 -12.82
N LEU A 289 2.43 18.03 -12.12
CA LEU A 289 2.37 17.30 -10.84
C LEU A 289 2.78 15.84 -11.03
N VAL A 290 3.60 15.31 -10.12
CA VAL A 290 3.98 13.88 -10.15
C VAL A 290 3.19 13.05 -9.14
N GLN A 291 2.86 13.61 -7.97
CA GLN A 291 2.11 12.90 -6.94
C GLN A 291 0.61 12.90 -7.23
N ARG A 292 -0.07 11.96 -6.57
CA ARG A 292 -1.52 11.97 -6.36
C ARG A 292 -1.82 12.30 -4.89
N ARG A 293 -3.11 12.35 -4.54
CA ARG A 293 -3.58 12.54 -3.16
C ARG A 293 -2.93 11.53 -2.21
N HIS A 294 -2.45 12.00 -1.05
CA HIS A 294 -1.87 11.14 -0.01
C HIS A 294 -2.95 10.30 0.66
N ASN A 295 -2.95 9.00 0.43
CA ASN A 295 -3.99 8.08 0.90
C ASN A 295 -3.55 7.26 2.12
N PHE A 296 -2.50 6.45 1.98
CA PHE A 296 -1.99 5.61 3.05
C PHE A 296 -0.47 5.45 2.91
N ALA A 297 0.25 5.52 4.03
CA ALA A 297 1.69 5.34 4.05
C ALA A 297 2.10 4.43 5.21
N ILE A 298 3.01 3.49 4.94
CA ILE A 298 3.72 2.75 5.98
C ILE A 298 5.16 3.23 5.97
N VAL A 299 5.64 3.61 7.16
CA VAL A 299 7.00 4.08 7.36
C VAL A 299 7.79 2.98 8.05
N ASP A 300 8.72 2.36 7.32
CA ASP A 300 9.68 1.43 7.90
C ASP A 300 10.76 2.18 8.67
N GLU A 301 11.22 1.60 9.78
CA GLU A 301 12.11 2.25 10.76
C GLU A 301 11.65 3.67 11.14
N VAL A 302 10.39 3.74 11.60
CA VAL A 302 9.67 4.98 11.91
C VAL A 302 10.38 5.88 12.94
N ASP A 303 11.16 5.31 13.84
CA ASP A 303 11.97 6.05 14.80
C ASP A 303 13.09 6.84 14.08
N SER A 304 13.79 6.18 13.15
CA SER A 304 14.83 6.82 12.35
C SER A 304 14.25 7.97 11.51
N ILE A 305 13.09 7.76 10.88
CA ILE A 305 12.50 8.75 9.97
C ILE A 305 11.78 9.88 10.72
N LEU A 306 10.82 9.54 11.61
CA LEU A 306 9.94 10.54 12.22
C LEU A 306 10.50 11.16 13.51
N ILE A 307 11.60 10.63 14.07
CA ILE A 307 12.27 11.20 15.25
C ILE A 307 13.65 11.73 14.87
N ASP A 308 14.53 10.89 14.32
CA ASP A 308 15.92 11.28 14.09
C ASP A 308 16.09 12.21 12.88
N GLU A 309 15.50 11.88 11.74
CA GLU A 309 15.61 12.68 10.52
C GLU A 309 14.70 13.92 10.53
N ALA A 310 13.57 13.86 11.24
CA ALA A 310 12.63 14.98 11.39
C ALA A 310 13.23 16.25 12.03
N ARG A 311 14.46 16.18 12.54
CA ARG A 311 15.23 17.33 13.03
C ARG A 311 15.66 18.29 11.92
N THR A 312 15.73 17.84 10.68
CA THR A 312 16.18 18.65 9.53
C THR A 312 15.01 18.84 8.56
N PRO A 313 14.62 20.08 8.24
CA PRO A 313 13.57 20.33 7.25
C PRO A 313 14.07 20.05 5.82
N LEU A 314 13.14 19.67 4.95
CA LEU A 314 13.39 19.62 3.51
C LEU A 314 13.32 21.04 2.93
N ILE A 315 14.39 21.46 2.24
CA ILE A 315 14.52 22.82 1.70
C ILE A 315 14.90 22.73 0.22
N ILE A 316 14.11 23.39 -0.63
CA ILE A 316 14.50 23.70 -2.01
C ILE A 316 14.98 25.15 -2.03
N SER A 317 16.25 25.36 -2.39
CA SER A 317 16.83 26.70 -2.52
C SER A 317 17.05 27.04 -4.00
N GLY A 318 16.80 28.31 -4.35
CA GLY A 318 17.07 28.86 -5.67
C GLY A 318 18.02 30.07 -5.57
N MET A 319 18.81 30.32 -6.61
CA MET A 319 19.57 31.57 -6.70
C MET A 319 18.58 32.72 -6.95
N GLY A 320 18.55 33.71 -6.06
CA GLY A 320 17.75 34.92 -6.30
C GLY A 320 18.28 35.71 -7.48
N GLU A 321 17.40 36.17 -8.36
CA GLU A 321 17.77 37.17 -9.36
C GLU A 321 18.25 38.43 -8.64
N LYS A 322 19.45 38.91 -8.98
CA LYS A 322 19.91 40.22 -8.49
C LYS A 322 18.91 41.25 -9.00
N SER A 323 18.23 41.94 -8.10
CA SER A 323 17.46 43.14 -8.46
C SER A 323 18.37 44.10 -9.22
N THR A 324 18.00 44.35 -10.47
CA THR A 324 18.56 45.42 -11.31
C THR A 324 17.68 46.66 -11.18
#